data_AF-A0AAV4ZTE4-F1
#
_entry.id   AF-A0AAV4ZTE4-F1
#
_cell.length_a   1.000
_cell.length_b   1.000
_cell.length_c   1.000
_cell.angle_alpha   90.00
_cell.angle_beta   90.00
_cell.angle_gamma   90.00
#
_symmetry.space_group_name_H-M   'P 1'
#
loop_
_entity.id
_entity.type
_entity.pdbx_description
1 polymer ?
#
loop_
_entity_poly.entity_id
_entity_poly.type
_entity_poly.pdbx_seq_one_letter_code
_entity_poly.pdbx_strand_id
1 'polypeptide(L)' 'MPSWDDIAGAAAGDERDALRRAMAEDLETAAARRGGPGFVRAERPADLARALGRDRRGRRLRRLAG' A
#
# COMPACT_ATOMS: atom_id res chain seq x y z
N MET A 1 29.51 16.04 -22.15
CA MET A 1 28.40 15.46 -21.38
C MET A 1 28.86 14.11 -20.85
N PRO A 2 28.61 13.76 -19.58
CA PRO A 2 28.94 12.43 -19.07
C PRO A 2 28.24 11.36 -19.90
N SER A 3 28.93 10.24 -20.15
CA SER A 3 28.35 9.12 -20.88
C SER A 3 27.29 8.41 -20.05
N TRP A 4 26.47 7.56 -20.67
CA TRP A 4 25.42 6.88 -19.94
C TRP A 4 25.97 5.92 -18.87
N ASP A 5 27.11 5.29 -19.16
CA ASP A 5 27.82 4.42 -18.23
C ASP A 5 28.43 5.19 -17.06
N ASP A 6 28.89 6.44 -17.26
CA ASP A 6 29.40 7.29 -16.18
C ASP A 6 28.29 7.67 -15.19
N ILE A 7 27.09 7.99 -15.71
CA ILE A 7 25.93 8.31 -14.87
C ILE A 7 25.42 7.06 -14.16
N ALA A 8 25.40 5.91 -14.84
CA ALA A 8 25.02 4.63 -14.25
C ALA A 8 25.99 4.19 -13.15
N GLY A 9 27.30 4.34 -13.37
CA GLY A 9 28.35 4.05 -12.39
C GLY A 9 28.29 4.98 -11.17
N ALA A 10 28.09 6.29 -11.39
CA ALA A 10 27.91 7.26 -10.30
C ALA A 10 26.62 7.03 -9.51
N ALA A 11 25.55 6.55 -10.18
CA ALA A 11 24.29 6.17 -9.54
C ALA A 11 24.36 4.79 -8.88
N ALA A 12 25.29 3.91 -9.26
CA ALA A 12 25.44 2.54 -8.73
C ALA A 12 26.37 2.46 -7.51
N GLY A 13 26.48 3.53 -6.72
CA GLY A 13 27.24 3.52 -5.47
C GLY A 13 26.52 2.82 -4.32
N ASP A 14 27.28 2.45 -3.29
CA ASP A 14 26.79 1.85 -2.03
C ASP A 14 25.61 2.62 -1.42
N GLU A 15 25.59 3.94 -1.56
CA GLU A 15 24.52 4.83 -1.11
C GLU A 15 23.16 4.44 -1.73
N ARG A 16 23.12 4.12 -3.03
CA ARG A 16 21.89 3.71 -3.70
C ARG A 16 21.43 2.35 -3.24
N ASP A 17 22.35 1.42 -2.99
CA ASP A 17 22.01 0.10 -2.50
C ASP A 17 21.55 0.15 -1.04
N ALA A 18 22.13 1.03 -0.22
CA ALA A 18 21.62 1.35 1.10
C ALA A 18 20.19 1.93 1.03
N LEU A 19 19.95 2.90 0.15
CA LEU A 19 18.61 3.48 -0.06
C LEU A 19 17.60 2.43 -0.53
N ARG A 20 17.98 1.57 -1.49
CA ARG A 20 17.13 0.47 -1.97
C ARG A 20 16.77 -0.50 -0.84
N ARG A 21 17.74 -0.83 0.01
CA ARG A 21 17.52 -1.71 1.17
C ARG A 21 16.56 -1.08 2.17
N ALA A 22 16.74 0.20 2.49
CA ALA A 22 15.82 0.95 3.35
C ALA A 22 14.40 1.01 2.76
N MET A 23 14.27 1.31 1.47
CA MET A 23 12.97 1.32 0.79
C MET A 23 12.30 -0.06 0.78
N ALA A 24 13.06 -1.13 0.60
CA ALA A 24 12.53 -2.49 0.65
C ALA A 24 11.97 -2.82 2.05
N GLU A 25 12.71 -2.48 3.10
CA GLU A 25 12.29 -2.68 4.49
C GLU A 25 11.02 -1.89 4.85
N ASP A 26 10.91 -0.64 4.37
CA ASP A 26 9.71 0.19 4.53
C ASP A 26 8.49 -0.42 3.81
N LEU A 27 8.69 -0.93 2.59
CA LEU A 27 7.63 -1.58 1.82
C LEU A 27 7.16 -2.87 2.47
N GLU A 28 8.08 -3.69 3.01
CA GLU A 28 7.75 -4.89 3.78
C GLU A 28 6.96 -4.53 5.04
N THR A 29 7.39 -3.50 5.76
CA THR A 29 6.70 -2.98 6.94
C THR A 29 5.28 -2.48 6.61
N ALA A 30 5.12 -1.78 5.50
CA ALA A 30 3.82 -1.32 5.01
C ALA A 30 2.92 -2.49 4.56
N ALA A 31 3.51 -3.49 3.90
CA ALA A 31 2.81 -4.71 3.49
C ALA A 31 2.33 -5.52 4.71
N ALA A 32 3.16 -5.65 5.75
CA ALA A 32 2.80 -6.30 7.00
C ALA A 32 1.62 -5.60 7.71
N ARG A 33 1.44 -4.29 7.49
CA ARG A 33 0.32 -3.49 8.03
C ARG A 33 -0.95 -3.55 7.18
N ARG A 34 -0.99 -4.27 6.05
CA ARG A 34 -2.24 -4.47 5.29
C ARG A 34 -3.23 -5.31 6.09
N GLY A 35 -4.47 -4.83 6.21
CA GLY A 35 -5.57 -5.58 6.82
C GLY A 35 -6.06 -5.07 8.18
N GLY A 36 -5.68 -3.85 8.59
CA GLY A 36 -6.21 -3.22 9.79
C GLY A 36 -7.69 -2.81 9.70
N PRO A 37 -8.27 -2.29 10.80
CA PRO A 37 -9.66 -1.83 10.84
C PRO A 37 -9.98 -0.86 9.69
N GLY A 38 -11.04 -1.15 8.92
CA GLY A 38 -11.43 -0.36 7.75
C GLY A 38 -10.81 -0.82 6.43
N PHE A 39 -9.88 -1.77 6.45
CA PHE A 39 -9.37 -2.41 5.25
C PHE A 39 -10.30 -3.52 4.78
N VAL A 40 -10.63 -3.54 3.50
CA VAL A 40 -11.46 -4.58 2.88
C VAL A 40 -10.59 -5.38 1.93
N ARG A 41 -10.48 -6.70 2.14
CA ARG A 41 -9.91 -7.61 1.15
C ARG A 41 -10.91 -7.76 0.00
N ALA A 42 -10.52 -7.31 -1.18
CA ALA A 42 -11.32 -7.39 -2.41
C ALA A 42 -10.40 -7.67 -3.59
N GLU A 43 -10.77 -8.63 -4.44
CA GLU A 43 -10.04 -8.94 -5.67
C GLU A 43 -10.65 -8.20 -6.87
N ARG A 44 -11.96 -7.91 -6.80
CA ARG A 44 -12.69 -7.18 -7.84
C ARG A 44 -13.41 -5.96 -7.25
N PRO A 45 -13.66 -4.90 -8.06
CA PRO A 45 -14.43 -3.74 -7.59
C PRO A 45 -15.81 -4.09 -7.01
N ALA A 46 -16.44 -5.14 -7.52
CA ALA A 46 -17.73 -5.63 -7.02
C ALA A 46 -17.66 -6.16 -5.58
N ASP A 47 -16.53 -6.76 -5.17
CA ASP A 47 -16.35 -7.31 -3.83
C ASP A 47 -16.27 -6.18 -2.79
N LEU A 48 -15.56 -5.10 -3.14
CA LEU A 48 -15.49 -3.89 -2.34
C LEU A 48 -16.88 -3.25 -2.19
N ALA A 49 -17.61 -3.10 -3.31
CA ALA A 49 -18.96 -2.51 -3.29
C ALA A 49 -19.92 -3.33 -2.40
N ARG A 50 -19.83 -4.66 -2.45
CA ARG A 50 -20.63 -5.56 -1.60
C ARG A 50 -20.28 -5.42 -0.12
N ALA A 51 -18.98 -5.41 0.21
CA ALA A 51 -18.50 -5.25 1.59
C ALA A 51 -18.89 -3.89 2.18
N LEU A 52 -18.56 -2.79 1.48
CA LEU A 52 -18.88 -1.44 1.92
C LEU A 52 -20.40 -1.19 1.96
N GLY A 53 -21.15 -1.75 1.01
CA GLY A 53 -22.61 -1.66 0.99
C GLY A 53 -23.26 -2.34 2.21
N ARG A 54 -22.75 -3.51 2.62
CA ARG A 54 -23.19 -4.20 3.85
C ARG A 54 -22.92 -3.35 5.09
N ASP A 55 -21.72 -2.80 5.22
CA ASP A 55 -21.34 -1.96 6.36
C ASP A 55 -22.16 -0.68 6.45
N ARG A 56 -22.41 -0.02 5.32
CA ARG A 56 -23.29 1.17 5.26
C ARG A 56 -24.70 0.84 5.74
N ARG A 57 -25.27 -0.30 5.32
CA ARG A 57 -26.60 -0.75 5.78
C ARG A 57 -26.61 -1.04 7.29
N GLY A 58 -25.60 -1.75 7.79
CA GLY A 58 -25.47 -2.02 9.23
C GLY A 58 -25.37 -0.74 10.07
N ARG A 59 -24.55 0.23 9.64
CA ARG A 59 -24.46 1.56 10.28
C ARG A 59 -25.76 2.34 10.23
N ARG A 60 -26.54 2.18 9.16
CA ARG A 60 -27.88 2.82 9.04
C ARG A 60 -28.87 2.21 10.03
N LEU A 61 -28.91 0.88 10.14
CA LEU A 61 -29.80 0.18 11.08
C LEU A 61 -29.47 0.55 12.54
N ARG A 62 -28.18 0.59 12.91
CA ARG A 62 -27.75 1.03 14.25
C ARG A 62 -28.17 2.46 14.56
N ARG A 63 -28.15 3.36 13.58
CA ARG A 63 -28.62 4.74 13.71
C ARG A 63 -30.14 4.88 13.84
N LEU A 64 -30.90 3.90 13.35
CA LEU A 64 -32.37 3.92 13.42
C LEU A 64 -32.90 3.20 14.67
N ALA A 65 -32.07 2.40 15.34
CA ALA A 65 -32.42 1.61 16.51
C ALA A 65 -32.01 2.27 17.85
N GLY A 66 -31.42 3.45 17.81
CA GLY A 66 -31.10 4.28 18.98
C GLY A 66 -31.67 5.67 18.78
#